data_AF-A0A7X6YNA8-F1
#
_entry.id   AF-A0A7X6YNA8-F1
#
_cell.length_a   1.000
_cell.length_b   1.000
_cell.length_c   1.000
_cell.angle_alpha   90.00
_cell.angle_beta   90.00
_cell.angle_gamma   90.00
#
_symmetry.space_group_name_H-M   'P 1'
#
loop_
_entity.id
_entity.type
_entity.pdbx_description
1 polymer ?
#
loop_
_entity_poly.entity_id
_entity_poly.type
_entity_poly.pdbx_seq_one_letter_code
_entity_poly.pdbx_strand_id
1 'polypeptide(L)'
;PESDFTPLKGVTRFITPLEGGFTLTHGDGDGRVMSPLDRPYRFSGDLPTHSVGRATDFNLMLKDTAGDMTVERGQLRARPGLNAYYTIEACKITCGDRLFDMQAGELLLVFTDTGLTLSSSKGPIICCYAALMVPGT
;
A
#
# COMPACT_ATOMS: atom_id res chain seq x y z
N PRO A 1 -2.87 6.05 22.54
CA PRO A 1 -1.62 6.80 22.39
C PRO A 1 -1.77 7.75 21.21
N GLU A 2 -0.94 8.78 21.13
CA GLU A 2 -0.98 9.75 20.04
C GLU A 2 0.44 10.14 19.63
N SER A 3 0.58 10.59 18.38
CA SER A 3 1.86 11.03 17.82
C SER A 3 1.65 11.86 16.56
N ASP A 4 2.57 12.78 16.29
CA ASP A 4 2.63 13.47 15.02
C ASP A 4 3.51 12.72 14.02
N PHE A 5 3.06 12.67 12.76
CA PHE A 5 3.88 12.14 11.69
C PHE A 5 4.93 13.17 11.27
N THR A 6 6.13 12.68 10.98
CA THR A 6 7.19 13.51 10.37
C THR A 6 6.73 14.01 8.98
N PRO A 7 6.78 15.33 8.72
CA PRO A 7 6.51 15.86 7.38
C PRO A 7 7.51 15.35 6.34
N LEU A 8 7.01 14.93 5.18
CA LEU A 8 7.81 14.41 4.07
C LEU A 8 7.48 15.19 2.79
N LYS A 9 8.24 16.27 2.56
CA LYS A 9 8.01 17.20 1.45
C LYS A 9 8.06 16.50 0.08
N GLY A 10 7.03 16.69 -0.73
CA GLY A 10 6.91 16.15 -2.09
C GLY A 10 6.58 14.65 -2.15
N VAL A 11 6.23 14.02 -1.01
CA VAL A 11 5.87 12.60 -0.95
C VAL A 11 4.36 12.44 -0.95
N THR A 12 3.82 11.59 -1.83
CA THR A 12 2.45 11.10 -1.71
C THR A 12 2.43 9.86 -0.82
N ARG A 13 1.61 9.87 0.23
CA ARG A 13 1.47 8.75 1.17
C ARG A 13 0.15 8.02 0.94
N PHE A 14 0.20 6.70 1.06
CA PHE A 14 -0.97 5.86 1.27
C PHE A 14 -0.77 5.05 2.55
N ILE A 15 -1.84 4.90 3.33
CA ILE A 15 -1.79 4.15 4.57
C ILE A 15 -3.06 3.32 4.76
N THR A 16 -2.90 2.11 5.31
CA THR A 16 -4.02 1.32 5.85
C THR A 16 -3.53 0.55 7.09
N PRO A 17 -4.34 0.47 8.17
CA PRO A 17 -4.00 -0.37 9.31
C PRO A 17 -4.03 -1.86 8.92
N LEU A 18 -3.07 -2.63 9.40
CA LEU A 18 -3.05 -4.10 9.34
C LEU A 18 -3.76 -4.70 10.56
N GLU A 19 -3.49 -4.12 11.73
CA GLU A 19 -4.06 -4.49 13.01
C GLU A 19 -4.31 -3.23 13.84
N GLY A 20 -5.34 -3.26 14.69
CA GLY A 20 -5.73 -2.07 15.47
C GLY A 20 -6.30 -0.95 14.59
N GLY A 21 -6.29 0.28 15.08
CA GLY A 21 -6.90 1.40 14.35
C GLY A 21 -6.41 2.75 14.86
N PHE A 22 -6.65 3.77 14.04
CA PHE A 22 -6.29 5.14 14.35
C PHE A 22 -7.21 6.14 13.68
N THR A 23 -7.18 7.37 14.18
CA THR A 23 -7.76 8.55 13.55
C THR A 23 -6.64 9.47 13.12
N LEU A 24 -6.61 9.84 11.83
CA LEU A 24 -5.68 10.84 11.30
C LEU A 24 -6.36 12.18 11.15
N THR A 25 -5.71 13.24 11.61
CA THR A 25 -6.19 14.61 11.44
C THR A 25 -5.12 15.43 10.75
N HIS A 26 -5.53 16.25 9.77
CA HIS A 26 -4.65 17.16 9.05
C HIS A 26 -4.96 18.60 9.42
N GLY A 27 -4.08 19.26 10.18
CA GLY A 27 -4.34 20.60 10.74
C GLY A 27 -5.62 20.63 11.59
N ASP A 28 -6.48 21.63 11.37
CA ASP A 28 -7.76 21.81 12.08
C ASP A 28 -8.95 21.09 11.42
N GLY A 29 -8.69 20.12 10.53
CA GLY A 29 -9.74 19.39 9.80
C GLY A 29 -10.45 18.30 10.62
N ASP A 30 -11.48 17.70 10.01
CA ASP A 30 -12.15 16.52 10.59
C ASP A 30 -11.23 15.29 10.59
N GLY A 31 -11.32 14.48 11.64
CA GLY A 31 -10.54 13.26 11.80
C GLY A 31 -10.99 12.13 10.86
N ARG A 32 -10.05 11.56 10.11
CA ARG A 32 -10.21 10.36 9.30
C ARG A 32 -9.99 9.11 10.16
N VAL A 33 -11.08 8.46 10.57
CA VAL A 33 -11.04 7.16 11.28
C VAL A 33 -10.69 6.04 10.29
N MET A 34 -9.78 5.15 10.69
CA MET A 34 -9.31 4.02 9.90
C MET A 34 -9.29 2.73 10.74
N SER A 35 -9.92 1.68 10.21
CA SER A 35 -9.94 0.31 10.75
C SER A 35 -9.07 -0.64 9.91
N PRO A 36 -8.74 -1.85 10.42
CA PRO A 36 -7.91 -2.80 9.68
C PRO A 36 -8.43 -3.07 8.27
N LEU A 37 -7.52 -2.95 7.30
CA LEU A 37 -7.74 -3.23 5.88
C LEU A 37 -8.83 -2.34 5.23
N ASP A 38 -9.17 -1.21 5.84
CA ASP A 38 -9.94 -0.18 5.16
C ASP A 38 -9.23 0.25 3.88
N ARG A 39 -10.02 0.74 2.93
CA ARG A 39 -9.50 1.27 1.66
C ARG A 39 -8.34 2.24 1.96
N PRO A 40 -7.16 2.04 1.34
CA PRO A 40 -5.99 2.88 1.58
C PRO A 40 -6.31 4.37 1.49
N TYR A 41 -5.96 5.10 2.54
CA TYR A 41 -6.14 6.54 2.59
C TYR A 41 -4.93 7.24 1.97
N ARG A 42 -5.17 8.04 0.92
CA ARG A 42 -4.15 8.80 0.20
C ARG A 42 -4.12 10.24 0.72
N PHE A 43 -2.94 10.73 1.04
CA PHE A 43 -2.72 12.11 1.49
C PHE A 43 -1.32 12.61 1.12
N SER A 44 -1.11 13.92 1.18
CA SER A 44 0.20 14.53 0.97
C SER A 44 1.06 14.41 2.23
N GLY A 45 2.32 14.01 2.07
CA GLY A 45 3.31 13.95 3.15
C GLY A 45 3.70 15.33 3.69
N ASP A 46 3.38 16.41 2.97
CA ASP A 46 3.60 17.79 3.40
C ASP A 46 2.60 18.22 4.48
N LEU A 47 1.48 17.51 4.65
CA LEU A 47 0.45 17.87 5.60
C LEU A 47 0.91 17.59 7.04
N PRO A 48 0.80 18.56 7.96
CA PRO A 48 0.89 18.30 9.39
C PRO A 48 -0.18 17.26 9.76
N THR A 49 0.27 16.07 10.17
CA THR A 49 -0.63 14.93 10.39
C THR A 49 -0.49 14.44 11.81
N HIS A 50 -1.57 14.57 12.58
CA HIS A 50 -1.68 14.05 13.92
C HIS A 50 -2.41 12.70 13.90
N SER A 51 -1.93 11.72 14.64
CA SER A 51 -2.50 10.38 14.72
C SER A 51 -2.85 10.01 16.16
N VAL A 52 -4.09 9.58 16.37
CA VAL A 52 -4.58 9.08 17.66
C VAL A 52 -5.03 7.64 17.51
N GLY A 53 -4.45 6.73 18.30
CA GLY A 53 -4.76 5.30 18.25
C GLY A 53 -3.53 4.43 18.41
N ARG A 54 -3.69 3.12 18.26
CA ARG A 54 -2.58 2.15 18.25
C ARG A 54 -2.87 1.15 17.15
N ALA A 55 -1.97 1.06 16.18
CA ALA A 55 -2.07 0.13 15.06
C ALA A 55 -0.69 -0.35 14.64
N THR A 56 -0.66 -1.51 13.99
CA THR A 56 0.39 -1.85 13.02
C THR A 56 -0.17 -1.47 11.66
N ASP A 57 0.57 -0.72 10.85
CA ASP A 57 0.09 -0.22 9.56
C ASP A 57 1.01 -0.58 8.40
N PHE A 58 0.47 -0.50 7.19
CA PHE A 58 1.24 -0.56 5.96
C PHE A 58 1.26 0.81 5.32
N ASN A 59 2.46 1.32 5.04
CA ASN A 59 2.69 2.62 4.43
C ASN A 59 3.30 2.45 3.05
N LEU A 60 2.68 3.05 2.03
CA LEU A 60 3.32 3.32 0.74
C LEU A 60 3.69 4.80 0.68
N MET A 61 4.94 5.10 0.35
CA MET A 61 5.45 6.46 0.18
C MET A 61 6.07 6.60 -1.20
N LEU A 62 5.50 7.49 -2.01
CA LEU A 62 5.94 7.72 -3.39
C LEU A 62 6.51 9.13 -3.50
N LYS A 63 7.73 9.24 -4.02
CA LYS A 63 8.40 10.51 -4.30
C LYS A 63 8.80 10.53 -5.77
N ASP A 64 8.51 11.65 -6.44
CA ASP A 64 8.87 11.86 -7.84
C ASP A 64 8.40 10.74 -8.78
N THR A 65 7.29 10.06 -8.45
CA THR A 65 6.66 9.03 -9.29
C THR A 65 5.16 8.93 -9.03
N ALA A 66 4.42 8.47 -10.03
CA ALA A 66 3.00 8.13 -9.91
C ALA A 66 2.83 6.69 -9.44
N GLY A 67 1.74 6.44 -8.70
CA GLY A 67 1.45 5.11 -8.20
C GLY A 67 0.22 5.10 -7.31
N ASP A 68 -0.13 3.91 -6.82
CA ASP A 68 -1.26 3.73 -5.90
C ASP A 68 -1.07 2.50 -5.00
N MET A 69 -1.95 2.42 -4.00
CA MET A 69 -2.09 1.29 -3.10
C MET A 69 -3.57 0.88 -3.04
N THR A 70 -3.84 -0.41 -3.18
CA THR A 70 -5.17 -1.01 -3.00
C THR A 70 -5.10 -2.27 -2.12
N VAL A 71 -6.27 -2.78 -1.72
CA VAL A 71 -6.41 -4.04 -1.00
C VAL A 71 -7.34 -4.92 -1.82
N GLU A 72 -6.81 -6.01 -2.37
CA GLU A 72 -7.53 -6.86 -3.33
C GLU A 72 -7.61 -8.31 -2.83
N ARG A 73 -8.49 -9.11 -3.45
CA ARG A 73 -8.66 -10.54 -3.17
C ARG A 73 -8.80 -11.32 -4.47
N GLY A 74 -8.19 -12.50 -4.53
CA GLY A 74 -8.32 -13.37 -5.68
C GLY A 74 -7.47 -12.88 -6.86
N GLN A 75 -8.07 -12.14 -7.80
CA GLN A 75 -7.35 -11.69 -8.99
C GLN A 75 -6.62 -10.38 -8.73
N LEU A 76 -5.31 -10.37 -9.02
CA LEU A 76 -4.43 -9.23 -8.88
C LEU A 76 -3.91 -8.82 -10.27
N ARG A 77 -3.38 -7.60 -10.36
CA ARG A 77 -2.81 -7.06 -11.59
C ARG A 77 -1.43 -6.48 -11.33
N ALA A 78 -0.45 -6.88 -12.12
CA ALA A 78 0.79 -6.13 -12.28
C ALA A 78 0.66 -5.21 -13.50
N ARG A 79 1.12 -3.98 -13.34
CA ARG A 79 1.21 -2.99 -14.41
C ARG A 79 2.67 -2.80 -14.83
N PRO A 80 2.93 -2.29 -16.05
CA PRO A 80 4.28 -1.87 -16.45
C PRO A 80 4.89 -0.94 -15.40
N GLY A 81 5.94 -1.40 -14.72
CA GLY A 81 6.58 -0.71 -13.60
C GLY A 81 6.95 -1.64 -12.46
N LEU A 82 7.06 -1.06 -11.26
CA LEU A 82 7.30 -1.79 -10.02
C LEU A 82 5.97 -2.05 -9.32
N ASN A 83 5.66 -3.31 -9.07
CA ASN A 83 4.50 -3.73 -8.30
C ASN A 83 4.98 -4.49 -7.06
N ALA A 84 4.28 -4.32 -5.95
CA ALA A 84 4.57 -5.02 -4.70
C ALA A 84 3.28 -5.57 -4.09
N TYR A 85 3.30 -6.85 -3.72
CA TYR A 85 2.16 -7.56 -3.15
C TYR A 85 2.51 -8.07 -1.76
N TYR A 86 1.92 -7.46 -0.75
CA TYR A 86 2.13 -7.83 0.65
C TYR A 86 1.01 -8.75 1.14
N THR A 87 1.38 -9.89 1.69
CA THR A 87 0.45 -10.94 2.13
C THR A 87 0.07 -10.77 3.60
N ILE A 88 -1.22 -10.68 3.88
CA ILE A 88 -1.74 -10.60 5.26
C ILE A 88 -1.76 -11.97 5.94
N GLU A 89 -1.93 -13.03 5.16
CA GLU A 89 -1.92 -14.42 5.61
C GLU A 89 -1.17 -15.29 4.61
N ALA A 90 -0.63 -16.43 5.06
CA ALA A 90 0.17 -17.30 4.22
C ALA A 90 -0.63 -17.84 3.05
N CYS A 91 -0.35 -17.50 1.80
CA CYS A 91 -1.13 -17.87 0.62
C CYS A 91 -0.24 -18.25 -0.56
N LYS A 92 -0.85 -18.79 -1.62
CA LYS A 92 -0.14 -19.03 -2.89
C LYS A 92 -0.48 -17.90 -3.86
N ILE A 93 0.54 -17.31 -4.47
CA ILE A 93 0.39 -16.38 -5.59
C ILE A 93 0.86 -17.07 -6.86
N THR A 94 0.04 -17.06 -7.91
CA THR A 94 0.42 -17.56 -9.23
C THR A 94 0.55 -16.43 -10.25
N CYS A 95 1.49 -16.58 -11.18
CA CYS A 95 1.71 -15.66 -12.29
C CYS A 95 2.19 -16.45 -13.51
N GLY A 96 1.29 -16.77 -14.44
CA GLY A 96 1.58 -17.76 -15.49
C GLY A 96 1.93 -19.12 -14.86
N ASP A 97 3.05 -19.70 -15.28
CA ASP A 97 3.54 -20.99 -14.76
C ASP A 97 4.31 -20.86 -13.44
N ARG A 98 4.50 -19.64 -12.92
CA ARG A 98 5.18 -19.40 -11.64
C ARG A 98 4.21 -19.50 -10.48
N LEU A 99 4.65 -20.16 -9.42
CA LEU A 99 3.94 -20.26 -8.16
C LEU A 99 4.87 -19.80 -7.04
N PHE A 100 4.36 -18.92 -6.19
CA PHE A 100 5.03 -18.40 -5.00
C PHE A 100 4.24 -18.86 -3.78
N ASP A 101 4.90 -19.56 -2.87
CA ASP A 101 4.34 -19.93 -1.57
C ASP A 101 4.74 -18.84 -0.57
N MET A 102 3.78 -17.98 -0.22
CA MET A 102 4.01 -16.77 0.55
C MET A 102 3.56 -17.00 1.99
N GLN A 103 4.33 -16.51 2.96
CA GLN A 103 3.93 -16.45 4.37
C GLN A 103 3.25 -15.11 4.70
N ALA A 104 2.62 -15.03 5.86
CA ALA A 104 2.09 -13.76 6.36
C ALA A 104 3.25 -12.77 6.60
N GLY A 105 3.10 -11.54 6.11
CA GLY A 105 4.12 -10.50 6.24
C GLY A 105 5.18 -10.49 5.14
N GLU A 106 5.10 -11.38 4.15
CA GLU A 106 6.02 -11.39 3.02
C GLU A 106 5.59 -10.42 1.92
N LEU A 107 6.58 -9.96 1.14
CA LEU A 107 6.41 -9.03 0.05
C LEU A 107 6.91 -9.65 -1.25
N LEU A 108 6.01 -9.84 -2.21
CA LEU A 108 6.38 -10.22 -3.57
C LEU A 108 6.59 -8.97 -4.42
N LEU A 109 7.80 -8.77 -4.93
CA LEU A 109 8.11 -7.71 -5.89
C LEU A 109 8.02 -8.22 -7.32
N VAL A 110 7.29 -7.50 -8.16
CA VAL A 110 7.14 -7.80 -9.59
C VAL A 110 7.51 -6.57 -10.40
N PHE A 111 8.63 -6.67 -11.09
CA PHE A 111 9.02 -5.73 -12.12
C PHE A 111 8.62 -6.28 -13.48
N THR A 112 7.91 -5.48 -14.26
CA THR A 112 7.47 -5.88 -15.60
C THR A 112 7.35 -4.65 -16.50
N ASP A 113 7.58 -4.83 -17.79
CA ASP A 113 7.35 -3.85 -18.85
C ASP A 113 5.94 -3.97 -19.47
N THR A 114 5.18 -4.99 -19.06
CA THR A 114 3.87 -5.34 -19.61
C THR A 114 2.85 -5.56 -18.49
N GLY A 115 1.57 -5.67 -18.83
CA GLY A 115 0.55 -6.04 -17.85
C GLY A 115 0.57 -7.54 -17.58
N LEU A 116 0.61 -7.95 -16.31
CA LEU A 116 0.47 -9.36 -15.92
C LEU A 116 -0.77 -9.55 -15.03
N THR A 117 -1.39 -10.71 -15.12
CA THR A 117 -2.42 -11.15 -14.19
C THR A 117 -1.80 -12.12 -13.19
N LEU A 118 -2.06 -11.88 -11.92
CA LEU A 118 -1.70 -12.80 -10.85
C LEU A 118 -2.97 -13.24 -10.12
N SER A 119 -2.89 -14.36 -9.42
CA SER A 119 -3.99 -14.83 -8.58
C SER A 119 -3.47 -15.24 -7.21
N SER A 120 -4.06 -14.69 -6.15
CA SER A 120 -3.87 -15.14 -4.78
C SER A 120 -4.88 -16.23 -4.45
N SER A 121 -4.44 -17.33 -3.84
CA SER A 121 -5.33 -18.44 -3.45
C SER A 121 -6.28 -18.07 -2.31
N LYS A 122 -5.93 -17.06 -1.50
CA LYS A 122 -6.74 -16.59 -0.37
C LYS A 122 -6.24 -15.25 0.15
N GLY A 123 -7.02 -14.69 1.07
CA GLY A 123 -6.67 -13.53 1.86
C GLY A 123 -6.78 -12.21 1.10
N PRO A 124 -6.87 -11.09 1.84
CA PRO A 124 -6.60 -9.78 1.27
C PRO A 124 -5.10 -9.63 1.00
N ILE A 125 -4.77 -8.94 -0.08
CA ILE A 125 -3.41 -8.62 -0.49
C ILE A 125 -3.31 -7.12 -0.63
N ILE A 126 -2.32 -6.51 0.03
CA ILE A 126 -2.01 -5.10 -0.21
C ILE A 126 -1.22 -5.03 -1.51
N CYS A 127 -1.80 -4.36 -2.49
CA CYS A 127 -1.26 -4.21 -3.84
C CYS A 127 -0.72 -2.79 -3.98
N CYS A 128 0.58 -2.65 -4.16
CA CYS A 128 1.24 -1.37 -4.41
C CYS A 128 1.76 -1.33 -5.84
N TYR A 129 1.81 -0.12 -6.39
CA TYR A 129 2.39 0.15 -7.70
C TYR A 129 3.13 1.47 -7.70
N ALA A 130 4.26 1.49 -8.38
CA ALA A 130 4.96 2.69 -8.80
C ALA A 130 5.27 2.59 -10.29
N ALA A 131 4.88 3.63 -11.03
CA ALA A 131 5.25 3.79 -12.42
C ALA A 131 6.77 3.98 -12.53
N LEU A 132 7.34 3.47 -13.62
CA LEU A 132 8.69 3.86 -13.99
C LEU A 132 8.63 5.26 -14.58
N MET A 133 9.39 6.19 -14.00
CA MET A 133 9.59 7.49 -14.60
C MET A 133 10.28 7.29 -15.94
N VAL A 134 9.66 7.76 -17.03
CA VAL A 134 10.36 7.95 -18.28
C VAL A 134 11.22 9.20 -18.10
N PRO A 135 12.56 9.11 -18.17
CA PRO A 135 13.38 10.31 -18.06
C PRO A 135 13.05 11.24 -19.24
N GLY A 136 12.53 12.45 -18.97
CA GLY A 136 12.39 13.51 -19.96
C GLY A 136 10.98 13.92 -20.40
N THR A 137 9.94 13.66 -19.60
CA THR A 137 8.64 14.37 -19.74
C THR A 137 8.49 15.44 -18.68
#